data_AF-A0A950PQN4-F1
#
_entry.id   AF-A0A950PQN4-F1
#
_cell.length_a   1.000
_cell.length_b   1.000
_cell.length_c   1.000
_cell.angle_alpha   90.00
_cell.angle_beta   90.00
_cell.angle_gamma   90.00
#
_symmetry.space_group_name_H-M   'P 1'
#
loop_
_entity.id
_entity.type
_entity.pdbx_description
1 polymer ?
#
loop_
_entity_poly.entity_id
_entity_poly.type
_entity_poly.pdbx_seq_one_letter_code
_entity_poly.pdbx_strand_id
1 'polypeptide(L)'
;MAEIVEKIVKPTVEILGHISEKIPRALAAAHDRIGTMARDAATHFEKVEEDIADRVPVYMVDHEGKVMKVGENELTEVALHDTSGIRNILDDENKTLGKKPGEYLLGPKSPGKEWPMVNSEEVAPGTTELSRATQQARGAMGDEGANNYAAFHYKGKDGEFILVGRSKSYGSHSEQYAGVPFLANKENGNLTGDVVAAYSERAPCQRRSPKCAAWLAKYFPGTDVSHSFIYGPEKEDETVGNEAHASYLKDLFK
;
A
#
# COMPACT_ATOMS: atom_id res chain seq x y z
N MET A 1 -8.09 -9.16 15.53
CA MET A 1 -7.10 -8.29 16.23
C MET A 1 -7.70 -7.67 17.50
N ALA A 2 -8.90 -7.06 17.45
CA ALA A 2 -9.65 -6.66 18.66
C ALA A 2 -9.81 -7.78 19.70
N GLU A 3 -9.95 -9.03 19.23
CA GLU A 3 -10.13 -10.20 20.10
C GLU A 3 -8.93 -10.56 20.98
N ILE A 4 -7.69 -10.26 20.57
CA ILE A 4 -6.47 -10.59 21.35
C ILE A 4 -6.27 -9.55 22.45
N VAL A 5 -6.52 -8.27 22.14
CA VAL A 5 -6.44 -7.16 23.10
C VAL A 5 -7.49 -7.32 24.19
N GLU A 6 -8.73 -7.63 23.81
CA GLU A 6 -9.82 -7.82 24.77
C GLU A 6 -9.64 -9.07 25.65
N LYS A 7 -9.09 -10.16 25.09
CA LYS A 7 -8.90 -11.44 25.82
C LYS A 7 -7.63 -11.53 26.64
N ILE A 8 -6.57 -10.77 26.34
CA ILE A 8 -5.26 -10.90 27.01
C ILE A 8 -4.88 -9.62 27.75
N VAL A 9 -5.02 -8.46 27.11
CA VAL A 9 -4.53 -7.19 27.68
C VAL A 9 -5.46 -6.67 28.76
N LYS A 10 -6.77 -6.65 28.50
CA LYS A 10 -7.78 -6.16 29.45
C LYS A 10 -7.76 -6.92 30.79
N PRO A 11 -7.74 -8.27 30.81
CA PRO A 11 -7.64 -9.02 32.07
C PRO A 11 -6.30 -8.81 32.77
N THR A 12 -5.20 -8.61 32.03
CA THR A 12 -3.88 -8.36 32.62
C THR A 12 -3.82 -7.01 33.32
N VAL A 13 -4.39 -5.96 32.72
CA VAL A 13 -4.51 -4.63 33.32
C VAL A 13 -5.44 -4.65 34.53
N GLU A 14 -6.57 -5.37 34.45
CA GLU A 14 -7.49 -5.56 35.58
C GLU A 14 -6.86 -6.36 36.73
N ILE A 15 -6.07 -7.40 36.43
CA ILE A 15 -5.31 -8.17 37.42
C ILE A 15 -4.26 -7.30 38.10
N LEU A 16 -3.52 -6.48 37.34
CA LEU A 16 -2.55 -5.54 37.89
C LEU A 16 -3.23 -4.47 38.76
N GLY A 17 -4.41 -4.00 38.35
CA GLY A 17 -5.27 -3.12 39.15
C GLY A 17 -5.72 -3.77 40.46
N HIS A 18 -6.18 -5.02 40.43
CA HIS A 18 -6.60 -5.75 41.63
C HIS A 18 -5.44 -6.15 42.55
N ILE A 19 -4.24 -6.40 42.01
CA ILE A 19 -3.02 -6.58 42.80
C ILE A 19 -2.64 -5.27 43.50
N SER A 20 -2.86 -4.13 42.85
CA SER A 20 -2.62 -2.80 43.44
C SER A 20 -3.52 -2.51 44.65
N GLU A 21 -4.79 -2.96 44.62
CA GLU A 21 -5.75 -2.75 45.71
C GLU A 21 -5.47 -3.57 46.99
N LYS A 22 -4.68 -4.65 46.90
CA LYS A 22 -4.51 -5.62 48.00
C LYS A 22 -3.17 -5.52 48.76
N ILE A 23 -2.27 -4.61 48.40
CA ILE A 23 -0.93 -4.49 49.02
C ILE A 23 -0.88 -3.32 50.02
N PRO A 24 -0.25 -3.46 51.20
CA PRO A 24 -0.24 -2.42 52.24
C PRO A 24 0.39 -1.09 51.80
N ARG A 25 -0.21 0.04 52.25
CA ARG A 25 0.21 1.44 52.00
C ARG A 25 1.69 1.77 52.34
N ALA A 26 2.41 0.90 53.05
CA ALA A 26 3.83 1.09 53.37
C ALA A 26 4.77 0.98 52.14
N LEU A 27 4.26 0.47 51.01
CA LEU A 27 4.95 0.41 49.71
C LEU A 27 4.46 1.50 48.72
N ALA A 28 3.84 2.59 49.21
CA ALA A 28 3.18 3.63 48.41
C ALA A 28 4.00 4.16 47.22
N ALA A 29 5.31 4.37 47.39
CA ALA A 29 6.16 4.87 46.30
C ALA A 29 6.40 3.83 45.18
N ALA A 30 6.46 2.54 45.51
CA ALA A 30 6.53 1.46 44.53
C ALA A 30 5.16 1.23 43.87
N HIS A 31 4.08 1.39 44.64
CA HIS A 31 2.69 1.29 44.18
C HIS A 31 2.34 2.39 43.15
N ASP A 32 2.68 3.65 43.44
CA ASP A 32 2.44 4.77 42.52
C ASP A 32 3.24 4.63 41.22
N ARG A 33 4.44 4.05 41.29
CA ARG A 33 5.24 3.74 40.10
C ARG A 33 4.59 2.66 39.26
N ILE A 34 4.15 1.55 39.84
CA ILE A 34 3.50 0.45 39.10
C ILE A 34 2.16 0.93 38.52
N GLY A 35 1.37 1.68 39.28
CA GLY A 35 0.09 2.23 38.80
C GLY A 35 0.27 3.24 37.67
N THR A 36 1.33 4.06 37.72
CA THR A 36 1.68 4.98 36.62
C THR A 36 2.19 4.22 35.41
N MET A 37 3.07 3.24 35.57
CA MET A 37 3.53 2.40 34.45
C MET A 37 2.38 1.65 33.76
N ALA A 38 1.40 1.13 34.51
CA ALA A 38 0.24 0.45 33.94
C ALA A 38 -0.67 1.40 33.15
N ARG A 39 -0.87 2.63 33.65
CA ARG A 39 -1.63 3.67 32.93
C ARG A 39 -0.89 4.15 31.68
N ASP A 40 0.41 4.39 31.79
CA ASP A 40 1.26 4.80 30.65
C ASP A 40 1.26 3.72 29.57
N ALA A 41 1.32 2.44 29.95
CA ALA A 41 1.20 1.33 29.01
C ALA A 41 -0.18 1.30 28.33
N ALA A 42 -1.28 1.46 29.07
CA ALA A 42 -2.63 1.49 28.51
C ALA A 42 -2.82 2.65 27.53
N THR A 43 -2.40 3.86 27.90
CA THR A 43 -2.44 5.04 27.01
C THR A 43 -1.54 4.86 25.78
N HIS A 44 -0.39 4.20 25.93
CA HIS A 44 0.47 3.89 24.79
C HIS A 44 -0.19 2.89 23.83
N PHE A 45 -0.85 1.86 24.33
CA PHE A 45 -1.58 0.90 23.50
C PHE A 45 -2.79 1.53 22.80
N GLU A 46 -3.58 2.35 23.50
CA GLU A 46 -4.70 3.10 22.91
C GLU A 46 -4.21 4.01 21.78
N LYS A 47 -3.09 4.71 22.00
CA LYS A 47 -2.50 5.58 20.98
C LYS A 47 -1.94 4.80 19.78
N VAL A 48 -1.31 3.65 20.01
CA VAL A 48 -0.84 2.77 18.93
C VAL A 48 -2.03 2.19 18.17
N GLU A 49 -3.14 1.87 18.85
CA GLU A 49 -4.36 1.38 18.23
C GLU A 49 -5.05 2.47 17.40
N GLU A 50 -5.09 3.72 17.88
CA GLU A 50 -5.56 4.90 17.15
C GLU A 50 -4.66 5.19 15.93
N ASP A 51 -3.34 5.21 16.12
CA ASP A 51 -2.35 5.40 15.04
C ASP A 51 -2.39 4.26 13.98
N ILE A 52 -2.82 3.06 14.34
CA ILE A 52 -3.01 1.92 13.42
C ILE A 52 -4.39 1.97 12.77
N ALA A 53 -5.43 2.36 13.50
CA ALA A 53 -6.81 2.46 13.00
C ALA A 53 -6.97 3.61 12.00
N ASP A 54 -6.20 4.69 12.16
CA ASP A 54 -6.20 5.85 11.27
C ASP A 54 -5.35 5.66 10.00
N ARG A 55 -4.58 4.57 9.91
CA ARG A 55 -3.77 4.27 8.71
C ARG A 55 -4.59 3.55 7.66
N VAL A 56 -4.55 4.09 6.44
CA VAL A 56 -5.12 3.43 5.27
C VAL A 56 -4.45 2.05 5.10
N PRO A 57 -5.23 0.96 5.07
CA PRO A 57 -4.67 -0.38 4.97
C PRO A 57 -4.01 -0.59 3.61
N VAL A 58 -2.86 -1.24 3.63
CA VAL A 58 -2.04 -1.52 2.45
C VAL A 58 -2.15 -2.99 2.08
N TYR A 59 -2.36 -3.24 0.79
CA TYR A 59 -2.43 -4.58 0.21
C TYR A 59 -1.46 -4.67 -0.96
N MET A 60 -1.02 -5.88 -1.27
CA MET A 60 -0.18 -6.16 -2.42
C MET A 60 -0.87 -7.19 -3.31
N VAL A 61 -0.90 -6.92 -4.61
CA VAL A 61 -1.32 -7.86 -5.65
C VAL A 61 -0.10 -8.44 -6.35
N ASP A 62 -0.08 -9.77 -6.47
CA ASP A 62 0.97 -10.46 -7.20
C ASP A 62 0.66 -10.59 -8.70
N HIS A 63 1.50 -11.34 -9.40
CA HIS A 63 1.40 -11.48 -10.85
C HIS A 63 0.30 -12.46 -11.31
N GLU A 64 -0.24 -13.26 -10.39
CA GLU A 64 -1.37 -14.18 -10.61
C GLU A 64 -2.69 -13.54 -10.14
N GLY A 65 -2.63 -12.33 -9.58
CA GLY A 65 -3.77 -11.59 -9.06
C GLY A 65 -4.08 -11.91 -7.60
N LYS A 66 -3.28 -12.75 -6.91
CA LYS A 66 -3.47 -13.00 -5.47
C LYS A 66 -3.15 -11.72 -4.70
N VAL A 67 -4.04 -11.36 -3.78
CA VAL A 67 -3.91 -10.20 -2.91
C VAL A 67 -3.62 -10.63 -1.49
N MET A 68 -2.63 -9.98 -0.89
CA MET A 68 -2.20 -10.17 0.48
C MET A 68 -2.18 -8.82 1.20
N LYS A 69 -2.49 -8.81 2.49
CA LYS A 69 -2.34 -7.63 3.34
C LYS A 69 -0.85 -7.41 3.66
N VAL A 70 -0.40 -6.18 3.51
CA VAL A 70 0.97 -5.77 3.84
C VAL A 70 1.03 -5.38 5.31
N GLY A 71 1.75 -6.17 6.10
CA GLY A 71 2.13 -5.84 7.47
C GLY A 71 3.48 -5.12 7.50
N GLU A 72 4.01 -4.91 8.71
CA GLU A 72 5.28 -4.20 8.89
C GLU A 72 6.46 -4.93 8.23
N ASN A 73 6.52 -6.26 8.35
CA ASN A 73 7.61 -7.09 7.82
C ASN A 73 7.11 -8.41 7.21
N GLU A 74 5.81 -8.56 6.98
CA GLU A 74 5.22 -9.79 6.46
C GLU A 74 4.01 -9.54 5.59
N LEU A 75 3.73 -10.50 4.72
CA LEU A 75 2.47 -10.59 4.00
C LEU A 75 1.53 -11.57 4.71
N THR A 76 0.31 -11.14 4.95
CA THR A 76 -0.74 -11.95 5.57
C THR A 76 -1.95 -12.07 4.67
N GLU A 77 -2.77 -13.10 4.86
CA GLU A 77 -4.00 -13.23 4.09
C GLU A 77 -4.98 -12.09 4.38
N VAL A 78 -5.70 -11.65 3.35
CA VAL A 78 -6.81 -10.71 3.54
C VAL A 78 -7.91 -11.41 4.32
N ALA A 79 -8.33 -10.80 5.42
CA ALA A 79 -9.38 -11.35 6.27
C ALA A 79 -10.72 -11.41 5.52
N LEU A 80 -11.50 -12.47 5.76
CA LEU A 80 -12.81 -12.66 5.11
C LEU A 80 -13.80 -11.53 5.42
N HIS A 81 -13.65 -10.88 6.56
CA HIS A 81 -14.50 -9.80 7.08
C HIS A 81 -13.74 -8.45 7.08
N ASP A 82 -12.74 -8.31 6.22
CA ASP A 82 -12.06 -7.03 6.00
C ASP A 82 -13.04 -5.97 5.47
N THR A 83 -13.11 -4.82 6.15
CA THR A 83 -14.06 -3.73 5.88
C THR A 83 -13.44 -2.53 5.17
N SER A 84 -12.20 -2.64 4.67
CA SER A 84 -11.51 -1.54 3.97
C SER A 84 -12.05 -1.29 2.56
N GLY A 85 -12.94 -2.14 2.05
CA GLY A 85 -13.40 -2.14 0.66
C GLY A 85 -12.60 -3.10 -0.24
N ILE A 86 -11.44 -3.62 0.20
CA ILE A 86 -10.64 -4.54 -0.61
C ILE A 86 -11.41 -5.79 -1.06
N ARG A 87 -12.31 -6.32 -0.23
CA ARG A 87 -13.09 -7.53 -0.55
C ARG A 87 -14.00 -7.35 -1.76
N ASN A 88 -14.33 -6.11 -2.15
CA ASN A 88 -15.16 -5.82 -3.33
C ASN A 88 -14.43 -6.13 -4.65
N ILE A 89 -13.10 -6.24 -4.62
CA ILE A 89 -12.30 -6.56 -5.82
C ILE A 89 -11.75 -7.99 -5.81
N LEU A 90 -12.09 -8.80 -4.80
CA LEU A 90 -11.54 -10.13 -4.59
C LEU A 90 -12.59 -11.24 -4.72
N ASP A 91 -12.16 -12.40 -5.18
CA ASP A 91 -12.90 -13.65 -5.03
C ASP A 91 -12.66 -14.30 -3.64
N ASP A 92 -13.25 -15.48 -3.44
CA ASP A 92 -13.11 -16.26 -2.20
C ASP A 92 -11.70 -16.80 -1.97
N GLU A 93 -10.85 -16.83 -3.01
CA GLU A 93 -9.44 -17.23 -2.93
C GLU A 93 -8.50 -16.01 -2.73
N ASN A 94 -9.03 -14.81 -2.47
CA ASN A 94 -8.29 -13.56 -2.41
C ASN A 94 -7.57 -13.22 -3.74
N LYS A 95 -8.10 -13.60 -4.90
CA LYS A 95 -7.61 -13.16 -6.20
C LYS A 95 -8.45 -12.03 -6.75
N THR A 96 -7.81 -11.09 -7.46
CA THR A 96 -8.50 -9.97 -8.09
C THR A 96 -9.49 -10.44 -9.16
N LEU A 97 -10.71 -9.93 -9.10
CA LEU A 97 -11.73 -10.18 -10.11
C LEU A 97 -11.40 -9.45 -11.41
N GLY A 98 -11.68 -10.10 -12.55
CA GLY A 98 -12.06 -9.39 -13.77
C GLY A 98 -10.97 -8.94 -14.75
N LYS A 99 -9.70 -9.36 -14.62
CA LYS A 99 -8.74 -9.13 -15.73
C LYS A 99 -8.90 -10.20 -16.81
N LYS A 100 -9.52 -9.88 -17.95
CA LYS A 100 -9.45 -10.75 -19.13
C LYS A 100 -8.22 -10.43 -19.99
N PRO A 101 -7.65 -11.42 -20.70
CA PRO A 101 -6.58 -11.17 -21.65
C PRO A 101 -6.99 -10.11 -22.69
N GLY A 102 -6.15 -9.08 -22.87
CA GLY A 102 -6.36 -8.03 -23.87
C GLY A 102 -7.19 -6.82 -23.41
N GLU A 103 -7.77 -6.85 -22.21
CA GLU A 103 -8.46 -5.70 -21.63
C GLU A 103 -7.46 -4.64 -21.10
N TYR A 104 -7.93 -3.40 -21.02
CA TYR A 104 -7.17 -2.23 -20.54
C TYR A 104 -5.84 -1.96 -21.25
N LEU A 105 -5.72 -2.35 -22.52
CA LEU A 105 -4.61 -1.95 -23.36
C LEU A 105 -4.82 -0.53 -23.91
N LEU A 106 -3.73 0.23 -24.09
CA LEU A 106 -3.81 1.57 -24.73
C LEU A 106 -4.48 1.53 -26.11
N GLY A 107 -4.36 0.41 -26.82
CA GLY A 107 -4.81 0.27 -28.20
C GLY A 107 -3.81 0.91 -29.18
N PRO A 108 -4.13 0.92 -30.50
CA PRO A 108 -3.27 1.56 -31.48
C PRO A 108 -3.23 3.07 -31.30
N LYS A 109 -2.06 3.68 -31.47
CA LYS A 109 -1.89 5.14 -31.50
C LYS A 109 -2.60 5.70 -32.72
N SER A 110 -3.41 6.75 -32.55
CA SER A 110 -4.03 7.43 -33.69
C SER A 110 -2.95 8.06 -34.58
N PRO A 111 -3.06 7.95 -35.92
CA PRO A 111 -2.10 8.56 -36.84
C PRO A 111 -1.96 10.06 -36.58
N GLY A 112 -0.71 10.53 -36.45
CA GLY A 112 -0.39 11.96 -36.28
C GLY A 112 -0.71 12.58 -34.92
N LYS A 113 -1.21 11.84 -33.93
CA LYS A 113 -1.48 12.35 -32.58
C LYS A 113 -0.55 11.74 -31.55
N GLU A 114 0.01 12.54 -30.65
CA GLU A 114 0.73 12.03 -29.48
C GLU A 114 -0.22 11.38 -28.47
N TRP A 115 0.30 10.46 -27.66
CA TRP A 115 -0.47 9.94 -26.54
C TRP A 115 -0.59 11.06 -25.49
N PRO A 116 -1.76 11.25 -24.85
CA PRO A 116 -1.81 12.06 -23.65
C PRO A 116 -0.89 11.42 -22.61
N MET A 117 -0.12 12.23 -21.89
CA MET A 117 0.81 11.76 -20.87
C MET A 117 0.36 12.32 -19.53
N VAL A 118 0.35 11.48 -18.50
CA VAL A 118 0.07 11.95 -17.15
C VAL A 118 1.24 12.81 -16.69
N ASN A 119 0.95 13.92 -16.02
CA ASN A 119 1.96 14.65 -15.30
C ASN A 119 2.20 13.94 -13.96
N SER A 120 3.44 13.53 -13.70
CA SER A 120 3.81 12.90 -12.43
C SER A 120 4.73 13.81 -11.63
N GLU A 121 4.36 14.12 -10.40
CA GLU A 121 5.19 14.91 -9.48
C GLU A 121 6.33 14.07 -8.90
N GLU A 122 7.54 14.63 -8.83
CA GLU A 122 8.67 13.98 -8.18
C GLU A 122 8.60 14.19 -6.66
N VAL A 123 8.70 13.12 -5.88
CA VAL A 123 8.67 13.11 -4.42
C VAL A 123 9.77 12.22 -3.85
N ALA A 124 10.35 12.58 -2.72
CA ALA A 124 11.38 11.74 -2.10
C ALA A 124 10.80 10.38 -1.63
N PRO A 125 11.55 9.26 -1.78
CA PRO A 125 11.09 7.95 -1.31
C PRO A 125 10.70 7.95 0.17
N GLY A 126 9.54 7.37 0.51
CA GLY A 126 9.07 7.24 1.89
C GLY A 126 8.49 8.52 2.51
N THR A 127 8.45 9.63 1.77
CA THR A 127 7.93 10.91 2.30
C THR A 127 6.42 11.05 2.15
N THR A 128 5.81 10.35 1.20
CA THR A 128 4.36 10.30 0.99
C THR A 128 3.77 8.98 1.49
N GLU A 129 2.46 8.96 1.72
CA GLU A 129 1.76 7.73 2.10
C GLU A 129 1.97 6.60 1.08
N LEU A 130 1.84 6.90 -0.22
CA LEU A 130 1.98 5.88 -1.26
C LEU A 130 3.42 5.43 -1.47
N SER A 131 4.40 6.33 -1.34
CA SER A 131 5.81 5.92 -1.38
C SER A 131 6.17 5.03 -0.18
N ARG A 132 5.64 5.31 1.02
CA ARG A 132 5.76 4.41 2.18
C ARG A 132 5.06 3.07 1.96
N ALA A 133 3.87 3.05 1.35
CA ALA A 133 3.17 1.80 1.05
C ALA A 133 4.00 0.88 0.15
N THR A 134 4.69 1.43 -0.86
CA THR A 134 5.61 0.64 -1.70
C THR A 134 6.84 0.13 -0.93
N GLN A 135 7.41 0.94 -0.03
CA GLN A 135 8.50 0.53 0.85
C GLN A 135 8.08 -0.64 1.76
N GLN A 136 6.92 -0.52 2.40
CA GLN A 136 6.37 -1.56 3.27
C GLN A 136 6.13 -2.86 2.50
N ALA A 137 5.48 -2.78 1.33
CA ALA A 137 5.25 -3.96 0.49
C ALA A 137 6.56 -4.63 0.04
N ARG A 138 7.60 -3.83 -0.21
CA ARG A 138 8.92 -4.34 -0.54
C ARG A 138 9.60 -5.03 0.64
N GLY A 139 9.57 -4.40 1.81
CA GLY A 139 10.11 -4.96 3.06
C GLY A 139 9.42 -6.29 3.42
N ALA A 140 8.09 -6.32 3.38
CA ALA A 140 7.29 -7.51 3.63
C ALA A 140 7.56 -8.67 2.65
N MET A 141 7.97 -8.35 1.42
CA MET A 141 8.39 -9.33 0.41
C MET A 141 9.87 -9.74 0.52
N GLY A 142 10.69 -8.99 1.26
CA GLY A 142 12.14 -9.12 1.19
C GLY A 142 12.71 -8.88 -0.22
N ASP A 143 12.06 -8.03 -1.03
CA ASP A 143 12.50 -7.81 -2.42
C ASP A 143 13.56 -6.72 -2.53
N GLU A 144 14.82 -7.12 -2.43
CA GLU A 144 16.00 -6.28 -2.68
C GLU A 144 16.27 -6.04 -4.18
N GLY A 145 15.45 -6.65 -5.05
CA GLY A 145 15.65 -6.62 -6.50
C GLY A 145 15.21 -5.32 -7.17
N ALA A 146 15.70 -5.11 -8.39
CA ALA A 146 15.46 -3.91 -9.19
C ALA A 146 14.03 -3.74 -9.74
N ASN A 147 13.10 -4.65 -9.40
CA ASN A 147 11.71 -4.55 -9.84
C ASN A 147 11.09 -3.24 -9.35
N ASN A 148 10.13 -2.73 -10.11
CA ASN A 148 9.44 -1.49 -9.81
C ASN A 148 8.17 -1.80 -9.02
N TYR A 149 7.82 -0.91 -8.08
CA TYR A 149 6.56 -0.96 -7.36
C TYR A 149 5.71 0.27 -7.68
N ALA A 150 4.39 0.09 -7.71
CA ALA A 150 3.43 1.17 -7.85
C ALA A 150 2.28 0.96 -6.87
N ALA A 151 1.74 2.05 -6.33
CA ALA A 151 0.68 2.06 -5.34
C ALA A 151 -0.48 2.94 -5.81
N PHE A 152 -1.72 2.49 -5.58
CA PHE A 152 -2.94 3.20 -5.96
C PHE A 152 -3.81 3.37 -4.71
N HIS A 153 -4.18 4.61 -4.40
CA HIS A 153 -5.05 4.96 -3.29
C HIS A 153 -6.49 5.03 -3.78
N TYR A 154 -7.32 4.10 -3.32
CA TYR A 154 -8.76 4.10 -3.54
C TYR A 154 -9.52 4.74 -2.38
N LYS A 155 -10.52 5.58 -2.70
CA LYS A 155 -11.47 6.12 -1.72
C LYS A 155 -12.89 6.00 -2.24
N GLY A 156 -13.78 5.40 -1.45
CA GLY A 156 -15.21 5.25 -1.74
C GLY A 156 -16.07 5.20 -0.48
N LYS A 157 -17.38 5.04 -0.65
CA LYS A 157 -18.32 4.84 0.48
C LYS A 157 -18.21 3.45 1.09
N ASP A 158 -17.66 2.52 0.33
CA ASP A 158 -17.40 1.12 0.67
C ASP A 158 -16.05 0.91 1.36
N GLY A 159 -15.22 1.96 1.46
CA GLY A 159 -13.98 1.95 2.19
C GLY A 159 -12.86 2.71 1.50
N GLU A 160 -11.66 2.57 2.06
CA GLU A 160 -10.44 3.23 1.65
C GLU A 160 -9.27 2.27 1.85
N PHE A 161 -8.45 2.10 0.80
CA PHE A 161 -7.28 1.21 0.84
C PHE A 161 -6.24 1.59 -0.21
N ILE A 162 -5.02 1.10 0.00
CA ILE A 162 -3.94 1.20 -0.97
C ILE A 162 -3.64 -0.18 -1.53
N LEU A 163 -3.62 -0.30 -2.86
CA LEU A 163 -3.18 -1.51 -3.56
C LEU A 163 -1.84 -1.29 -4.22
N VAL A 164 -0.88 -2.15 -3.89
CA VAL A 164 0.49 -2.13 -4.39
C VAL A 164 0.70 -3.26 -5.39
N GLY A 165 1.28 -2.93 -6.54
CA GLY A 165 1.63 -3.87 -7.60
C GLY A 165 3.13 -3.84 -7.87
N ARG A 166 3.71 -5.01 -8.11
CA ARG A 166 5.12 -5.18 -8.45
C ARG A 166 5.28 -5.55 -9.91
N SER A 167 6.27 -4.96 -10.59
CA SER A 167 6.59 -5.34 -11.97
C SER A 167 7.21 -6.74 -12.06
N LYS A 168 7.06 -7.37 -13.22
CA LYS A 168 7.75 -8.62 -13.59
C LYS A 168 8.63 -8.34 -14.80
N SER A 169 9.84 -8.92 -14.84
CA SER A 169 10.81 -8.68 -15.94
C SER A 169 10.25 -8.96 -17.33
N TYR A 170 9.27 -9.87 -17.43
CA TYR A 170 8.46 -10.10 -18.61
C TYR A 170 6.99 -10.05 -18.21
N GLY A 171 6.25 -9.04 -18.70
CA GLY A 171 4.83 -8.90 -18.43
C GLY A 171 4.37 -7.46 -18.26
N SER A 172 3.28 -7.30 -17.51
CA SER A 172 2.74 -5.99 -17.13
C SER A 172 3.70 -5.24 -16.21
N HIS A 173 3.67 -3.92 -16.29
CA HIS A 173 4.37 -3.08 -15.32
C HIS A 173 3.56 -2.98 -14.02
N SER A 174 4.22 -2.56 -12.95
CA SER A 174 3.64 -2.38 -11.61
C SER A 174 2.34 -1.58 -11.62
N GLU A 175 2.28 -0.53 -12.43
CA GLU A 175 1.13 0.37 -12.58
C GLU A 175 -0.08 -0.37 -13.12
N GLN A 176 0.13 -1.31 -14.04
CA GLN A 176 -0.94 -2.13 -14.59
C GLN A 176 -1.34 -3.26 -13.65
N TYR A 177 -0.40 -3.84 -12.89
CA TYR A 177 -0.73 -4.84 -11.89
C TYR A 177 -1.60 -4.25 -10.78
N ALA A 178 -1.25 -3.06 -10.26
CA ALA A 178 -2.03 -2.37 -9.25
C ALA A 178 -3.31 -1.73 -9.79
N GLY A 179 -3.27 -1.12 -10.98
CA GLY A 179 -4.37 -0.32 -11.49
C GLY A 179 -5.50 -1.12 -12.16
N VAL A 180 -5.18 -2.20 -12.90
CA VAL A 180 -6.20 -2.99 -13.62
C VAL A 180 -7.32 -3.53 -12.72
N PRO A 181 -7.04 -4.02 -11.50
CA PRO A 181 -8.08 -4.45 -10.56
C PRO A 181 -9.16 -3.38 -10.30
N PHE A 182 -8.78 -2.10 -10.20
CA PHE A 182 -9.75 -1.01 -10.03
C PHE A 182 -10.62 -0.81 -11.26
N LEU A 183 -10.02 -0.83 -12.46
CA LEU A 183 -10.75 -0.64 -13.71
C LEU A 183 -11.79 -1.75 -13.92
N ALA A 184 -11.37 -3.01 -13.77
CA ALA A 184 -12.24 -4.17 -13.90
C ALA A 184 -13.42 -4.13 -12.93
N ASN A 185 -13.17 -3.77 -11.67
CA ASN A 185 -14.21 -3.78 -10.65
C ASN A 185 -15.09 -2.53 -10.67
N LYS A 186 -14.60 -1.40 -11.18
CA LYS A 186 -15.44 -0.23 -11.45
C LYS A 186 -16.42 -0.51 -12.58
N GLU A 187 -15.98 -1.11 -13.68
CA GLU A 187 -16.85 -1.46 -14.81
C GLU A 187 -17.94 -2.48 -14.41
N ASN A 188 -17.62 -3.40 -13.50
CA ASN A 188 -18.57 -4.37 -12.95
C ASN A 188 -19.52 -3.79 -11.87
N GLY A 189 -19.33 -2.53 -11.45
CA GLY A 189 -20.16 -1.89 -10.43
C GLY A 189 -19.85 -2.33 -8.99
N ASN A 190 -18.69 -2.96 -8.75
CA ASN A 190 -18.29 -3.43 -7.43
C ASN A 190 -17.70 -2.32 -6.54
N LEU A 191 -17.22 -1.23 -7.15
CA LEU A 191 -16.61 -0.09 -6.45
C LEU A 191 -17.53 1.12 -6.44
N THR A 192 -17.60 1.80 -5.29
CA THR A 192 -18.48 2.98 -5.12
C THR A 192 -17.75 4.32 -5.25
N GLY A 193 -16.42 4.28 -5.34
CA GLY A 193 -15.55 5.44 -5.43
C GLY A 193 -14.48 5.30 -6.52
N ASP A 194 -13.36 5.97 -6.30
CA ASP A 194 -12.34 6.17 -7.32
C ASP A 194 -10.92 6.08 -6.76
N VAL A 195 -9.96 5.83 -7.65
CA VAL A 195 -8.54 6.03 -7.34
C VAL A 195 -8.25 7.53 -7.34
N VAL A 196 -7.89 8.07 -6.19
CA VAL A 196 -7.63 9.50 -6.02
C VAL A 196 -6.16 9.86 -6.20
N ALA A 197 -5.25 8.93 -5.91
CA ALA A 197 -3.81 9.13 -6.10
C ALA A 197 -3.12 7.83 -6.52
N ALA A 198 -2.04 7.96 -7.30
CA ALA A 198 -1.17 6.87 -7.68
C ALA A 198 0.30 7.28 -7.52
N TYR A 199 1.13 6.29 -7.22
CA TYR A 199 2.58 6.46 -7.10
C TYR A 199 3.28 5.33 -7.83
N SER A 200 4.41 5.61 -8.45
CA SER A 200 5.34 4.60 -8.98
C SER A 200 6.74 4.93 -8.54
N GLU A 201 7.53 3.96 -8.07
CA GLU A 201 8.90 4.23 -7.62
C GLU A 201 9.71 4.96 -8.69
N ARG A 202 9.71 4.44 -9.91
CA ARG A 202 10.22 5.13 -11.10
C ARG A 202 9.10 5.87 -11.84
N ALA A 203 9.42 6.96 -12.51
CA ALA A 203 8.48 7.72 -13.33
C ALA A 203 7.74 6.78 -14.30
N PRO A 204 6.43 6.97 -14.53
CA PRO A 204 5.67 6.12 -15.44
C PRO A 204 6.31 6.08 -16.84
N CYS A 205 6.62 4.89 -17.33
CA CYS A 205 7.41 4.74 -18.55
C CYS A 205 6.71 5.36 -19.79
N GLN A 206 7.51 5.89 -20.72
CA GLN A 206 7.00 6.60 -21.90
C GLN A 206 7.49 6.01 -23.23
N ARG A 207 8.76 5.56 -23.29
CA ARG A 207 9.40 5.05 -24.51
C ARG A 207 8.86 3.70 -24.96
N ARG A 208 8.84 2.72 -24.07
CA ARG A 208 8.47 1.32 -24.37
C ARG A 208 7.07 1.00 -23.87
N SER A 209 6.42 0.04 -24.53
CA SER A 209 5.18 -0.54 -24.02
C SER A 209 5.40 -1.09 -22.60
N PRO A 210 4.42 -0.93 -21.69
CA PRO A 210 3.04 -0.51 -21.93
C PRO A 210 2.79 1.01 -21.97
N LYS A 211 3.84 1.86 -21.94
CA LYS A 211 3.72 3.34 -21.90
C LYS A 211 2.84 3.80 -20.73
N CYS A 212 3.23 3.45 -19.51
CA CYS A 212 2.44 3.68 -18.31
C CYS A 212 1.98 5.13 -18.13
N ALA A 213 2.76 6.13 -18.53
CA ALA A 213 2.34 7.53 -18.46
C ALA A 213 1.07 7.80 -19.28
N ALA A 214 0.99 7.22 -20.49
CA ALA A 214 -0.19 7.32 -21.33
C ALA A 214 -1.34 6.45 -20.84
N TRP A 215 -1.01 5.28 -20.30
CA TRP A 215 -1.99 4.36 -19.74
C TRP A 215 -2.71 4.99 -18.54
N LEU A 216 -1.97 5.60 -17.61
CA LEU A 216 -2.52 6.36 -16.49
C LEU A 216 -3.38 7.53 -16.96
N ALA A 217 -2.91 8.32 -17.93
CA ALA A 217 -3.69 9.43 -18.49
C ALA A 217 -5.02 9.00 -19.10
N LYS A 218 -5.07 7.81 -19.72
CA LYS A 218 -6.27 7.27 -20.34
C LYS A 218 -7.26 6.70 -19.31
N TYR A 219 -6.77 5.93 -18.35
CA TYR A 219 -7.63 5.11 -17.48
C TYR A 219 -7.88 5.71 -16.10
N PHE A 220 -7.01 6.62 -15.65
CA PHE A 220 -7.11 7.30 -14.36
C PHE A 220 -7.07 8.82 -14.56
N PRO A 221 -7.99 9.40 -15.37
CA PRO A 221 -8.02 10.84 -15.58
C PRO A 221 -8.38 11.55 -14.27
N GLY A 222 -7.58 12.55 -13.89
CA GLY A 222 -7.79 13.33 -12.67
C GLY A 222 -7.22 12.72 -11.39
N THR A 223 -6.53 11.57 -11.48
CA THR A 223 -5.76 11.01 -10.37
C THR A 223 -4.43 11.75 -10.21
N ASP A 224 -4.07 12.12 -8.99
CA ASP A 224 -2.76 12.71 -8.68
C ASP A 224 -1.68 11.63 -8.82
N VAL A 225 -0.70 11.85 -9.69
CA VAL A 225 0.39 10.88 -9.92
C VAL A 225 1.70 11.42 -9.40
N SER A 226 2.42 10.59 -8.65
CA SER A 226 3.76 10.91 -8.14
C SER A 226 4.76 9.79 -8.41
N HIS A 227 6.06 10.12 -8.31
CA HIS A 227 7.15 9.16 -8.47
C HIS A 227 8.39 9.61 -7.71
N SER A 228 9.36 8.72 -7.50
CA SER A 228 10.60 9.07 -6.78
C SER A 228 11.86 9.09 -7.61
N PHE A 229 11.93 8.33 -8.69
CA PHE A 229 13.11 8.26 -9.54
C PHE A 229 12.72 8.55 -10.98
N ILE A 230 13.40 9.49 -11.60
CA ILE A 230 13.17 9.88 -13.00
C ILE A 230 13.26 8.64 -13.90
N TYR A 231 12.44 8.55 -14.95
CA TYR A 231 12.49 7.42 -15.88
C TYR A 231 11.97 7.80 -17.27
N GLY A 232 12.80 8.57 -17.98
CA GLY A 232 12.49 9.02 -19.33
C GLY A 232 11.53 10.21 -19.37
N PRO A 233 11.53 10.94 -20.51
CA PRO A 233 11.35 10.36 -21.82
C PRO A 233 12.62 9.87 -22.56
N GLU A 234 13.84 10.21 -22.14
CA GLU A 234 15.08 9.81 -22.84
C GLU A 234 15.78 8.59 -22.22
N LYS A 235 16.73 7.98 -22.95
CA LYS A 235 17.45 6.78 -22.47
C LYS A 235 18.43 7.13 -21.33
N GLU A 236 18.99 8.32 -21.38
CA GLU A 236 19.91 8.86 -20.38
C GLU A 236 19.18 8.99 -19.04
N ASP A 237 17.94 9.47 -19.05
CA ASP A 237 17.07 9.56 -17.89
C ASP A 237 16.78 8.16 -17.28
N GLU A 238 16.52 7.16 -18.13
CA GLU A 238 16.34 5.77 -17.66
C GLU A 238 17.58 5.27 -16.92
N THR A 239 18.78 5.64 -17.38
CA THR A 239 20.05 5.22 -16.76
C THR A 239 20.25 5.87 -15.40
N VAL A 240 20.12 7.21 -15.35
CA VAL A 240 20.25 7.99 -14.10
C VAL A 240 19.22 7.53 -13.06
N GLY A 241 17.97 7.35 -13.47
CA GLY A 241 16.91 6.88 -12.60
C GLY A 241 17.13 5.49 -12.05
N ASN A 242 17.62 4.57 -12.88
CA ASN A 242 17.92 3.20 -12.45
C ASN A 242 19.09 3.15 -11.46
N GLU A 243 20.12 3.97 -11.65
CA GLU A 243 21.25 4.06 -10.71
C GLU A 243 20.82 4.66 -9.36
N ALA A 244 19.99 5.71 -9.38
CA ALA A 244 19.42 6.30 -8.18
C ALA A 244 18.52 5.31 -7.42
N HIS A 245 17.62 4.61 -8.14
CA HIS A 245 16.77 3.57 -7.55
C HIS A 245 17.60 2.43 -6.95
N ALA A 246 18.62 1.95 -7.66
CA ALA A 246 19.49 0.90 -7.15
C ALA A 246 20.27 1.32 -5.90
N SER A 247 20.69 2.59 -5.81
CA SER A 247 21.36 3.14 -4.63
C SER A 247 20.40 3.21 -3.45
N TYR A 248 19.19 3.69 -3.68
CA TYR A 248 18.11 3.70 -2.69
C TYR A 248 17.78 2.30 -2.17
N LEU A 249 17.68 1.28 -3.03
CA LEU A 249 17.41 -0.08 -2.59
C LEU A 249 18.51 -0.61 -1.67
N LYS A 250 19.78 -0.31 -1.97
CA LYS A 250 20.88 -0.68 -1.06
C LYS A 250 20.75 -0.01 0.30
N ASP A 251 20.25 1.22 0.36
CA ASP A 251 20.07 1.93 1.63
C ASP A 251 18.86 1.42 2.42
N LEU A 252 17.80 1.01 1.73
CA LEU A 252 16.57 0.50 2.36
C LEU A 252 16.76 -0.83 3.09
N PHE A 253 17.70 -1.68 2.64
CA PHE A 253 17.94 -3.03 3.18
C PHE A 253 19.28 -3.18 3.92
N LYS A 254 19.88 -2.07 4.34
CA LYS A 254 21.11 -2.07 5.14
C LYS A 254 20.88 -2.43 6.60
#